data_AF-A0A8T6F146-F1
#
_entry.id   AF-A0A8T6F146-F1
#
_cell.length_a   1.000
_cell.length_b   1.000
_cell.length_c   1.000
_cell.angle_alpha   90.00
_cell.angle_beta   90.00
_cell.angle_gamma   90.00
#
_symmetry.space_group_name_H-M   'P 1'
#
loop_
_entity.id
_entity.type
_entity.pdbx_description
1 polymer ?
#
loop_
_entity_poly.entity_id
_entity_poly.type
_entity_poly.pdbx_seq_one_letter_code
_entity_poly.pdbx_strand_id
1 'polypeptide(L)' 'MRWEYRAVPLWPRLGNDADAMNDTGDVTSALNALGADGWELVAVEWLEEADAPGGRVLTGFMKRPVG' A
#
# COMPACT_ATOMS: atom_id res chain seq x y z
N MET A 1 -9.92 0.52 -23.08
CA MET A 1 -8.82 0.03 -22.21
C MET A 1 -9.44 -0.39 -20.89
N ARG A 2 -9.24 -1.64 -20.43
CA ARG A 2 -9.78 -2.14 -19.16
C ARG A 2 -8.67 -2.11 -18.10
N TRP A 3 -9.06 -1.95 -16.84
CA TRP A 3 -8.13 -1.86 -15.71
C TRP A 3 -8.54 -2.86 -14.63
N GLU A 4 -7.54 -3.48 -14.01
CA GLU A 4 -7.69 -4.28 -12.79
C GLU A 4 -7.22 -3.44 -11.61
N TYR A 5 -7.89 -3.57 -10.46
CA TYR A 5 -7.55 -2.85 -9.23
C TYR A 5 -7.34 -3.84 -8.09
N ARG A 6 -6.41 -3.53 -7.19
CA ARG A 6 -6.16 -4.29 -5.96
C ARG A 6 -5.85 -3.38 -4.78
N ALA A 7 -6.25 -3.81 -3.59
CA ALA A 7 -5.79 -3.25 -2.32
C ALA A 7 -4.78 -4.20 -1.68
N VAL A 8 -3.66 -3.67 -1.21
CA VAL A 8 -2.57 -4.45 -0.61
C VAL A 8 -2.25 -3.87 0.77
N PRO A 9 -2.43 -4.63 1.86
CA PRO A 9 -1.93 -4.23 3.17
C PRO A 9 -0.40 -4.22 3.13
N LEU A 10 0.20 -3.12 3.54
CA LEU A 10 1.64 -2.89 3.42
C LEU A 10 2.41 -3.34 4.66
N TRP A 11 1.74 -3.39 5.82
CA TRP A 11 2.34 -3.80 7.10
C TRP A 11 3.02 -5.18 7.07
N PRO A 12 2.41 -6.25 6.51
CA PRO A 12 3.05 -7.56 6.44
C PRO A 12 4.29 -7.61 5.54
N ARG A 13 4.47 -6.61 4.66
CA ARG A 13 5.60 -6.53 3.73
C ARG A 13 6.72 -5.59 4.20
N LEU A 14 6.37 -4.59 5.00
CA LEU A 14 7.29 -3.51 5.39
C LEU A 14 7.64 -3.57 6.88
N GLY A 15 6.86 -4.26 7.72
CA GLY A 15 7.18 -4.43 9.14
C GLY A 15 7.40 -3.07 9.84
N ASN A 16 8.50 -2.94 10.60
CA ASN A 16 8.88 -1.69 11.26
C ASN A 16 9.17 -0.55 10.27
N ASP A 17 9.42 -0.84 8.99
CA ASP A 17 9.57 0.19 7.97
C ASP A 17 8.24 0.86 7.66
N ALA A 18 7.08 0.23 7.94
CA ALA A 18 5.77 0.89 7.83
C ALA A 18 5.64 2.05 8.83
N ASP A 19 6.19 1.89 10.04
CA ASP A 19 6.27 2.95 11.05
C ASP A 19 7.27 4.03 10.62
N ALA A 20 8.43 3.66 10.08
CA ALA A 20 9.39 4.63 9.52
C ALA A 20 8.81 5.39 8.31
N MET A 21 7.97 4.76 7.49
CA MET A 21 7.24 5.40 6.39
C MET A 21 6.13 6.31 6.90
N ASN A 22 5.53 6.00 8.04
CA ASN A 22 4.60 6.86 8.77
C ASN A 22 5.28 8.17 9.21
N ASP A 23 6.55 8.08 9.62
CA ASP A 23 7.32 9.21 10.16
C ASP A 23 8.06 10.04 9.10
N THR A 24 8.44 9.45 7.96
CA THR A 24 9.33 10.09 6.96
C THR A 24 8.65 10.51 5.67
N GLY A 25 7.43 10.04 5.38
CA GLY A 25 6.68 10.40 4.17
C GLY A 25 7.20 9.78 2.86
N ASP A 26 8.25 8.94 2.89
CA ASP A 26 8.80 8.28 1.70
C ASP A 26 8.06 6.95 1.38
N VAL A 27 6.75 7.09 1.21
CA VAL A 27 5.85 5.99 0.87
C VAL A 27 6.02 5.54 -0.60
N THR A 28 6.47 6.47 -1.45
CA THR A 28 6.56 6.26 -2.90
C THR A 28 7.67 5.29 -3.30
N SER A 29 8.85 5.33 -2.66
CA SER A 29 9.99 4.49 -3.04
C SER A 29 9.77 3.00 -2.75
N ALA A 30 9.21 2.66 -1.59
CA ALA A 30 8.88 1.27 -1.22
C ALA A 30 7.66 0.74 -2.01
N LEU A 31 6.69 1.60 -2.36
CA LEU A 31 5.57 1.22 -3.21
C LEU A 31 5.98 1.02 -4.67
N ASN A 32 6.94 1.80 -5.18
CA ASN A 32 7.54 1.55 -6.50
C ASN A 32 8.23 0.18 -6.56
N ALA A 33 8.81 -0.31 -5.45
CA ALA A 33 9.36 -1.66 -5.39
C ALA A 33 8.28 -2.77 -5.46
N LEU A 34 7.02 -2.48 -5.10
CA LEU A 34 5.88 -3.39 -5.31
C LEU A 34 5.39 -3.43 -6.77
N GLY A 35 5.88 -2.53 -7.62
CA GLY A 35 5.55 -2.43 -9.05
C GLY A 35 6.11 -3.57 -9.92
N ALA A 36 6.78 -4.56 -9.33
CA ALA A 36 7.44 -5.67 -10.01
C ALA A 36 6.56 -6.47 -11.00
N ASP A 37 5.22 -6.42 -10.88
CA ASP A 37 4.29 -7.11 -11.78
C ASP A 37 3.46 -6.17 -12.68
N GLY A 38 3.91 -4.93 -12.90
CA GLY A 38 3.22 -3.94 -13.75
C GLY A 38 2.03 -3.25 -13.07
N TRP A 39 2.04 -3.19 -11.74
CA TRP A 39 1.04 -2.46 -10.95
C TRP A 39 1.50 -1.04 -10.64
N GLU A 40 0.62 -0.08 -10.89
CA GLU A 40 0.81 1.33 -10.60
C GLU A 40 0.05 1.71 -9.32
N LEU A 41 0.70 2.48 -8.44
CA LEU A 41 0.05 3.04 -7.26
C LEU A 41 -0.97 4.11 -7.66
N VAL A 42 -2.16 4.04 -7.05
CA VAL A 42 -3.24 5.02 -7.23
C VAL A 42 -3.39 5.88 -5.98
N ALA A 43 -3.45 5.25 -4.81
CA ALA A 43 -3.68 5.91 -3.53
C ALA A 43 -3.14 5.07 -2.38
N VAL A 44 -3.01 5.71 -1.22
CA VAL A 44 -2.63 5.08 0.03
C VAL A 44 -3.56 5.59 1.12
N GLU A 45 -4.05 4.69 1.98
CA GLU A 45 -4.97 5.04 3.05
C GLU A 45 -4.65 4.27 4.32
N TRP A 46 -4.84 4.94 5.46
CA TRP A 46 -4.79 4.33 6.78
C TRP A 46 -6.17 3.80 7.13
N LEU A 47 -6.26 2.48 7.33
CA LEU A 47 -7.49 1.83 7.78
C LEU A 47 -7.34 1.46 9.26
N GLU A 48 -8.34 1.81 10.07
CA GLU A 48 -8.39 1.40 11.47
C GLU A 48 -8.86 -0.05 11.57
N GLU A 49 -8.14 -0.86 12.34
CA GLU A 49 -8.51 -2.24 12.58
C GLU A 49 -9.67 -2.30 13.57
N ALA A 50 -10.82 -2.82 13.11
CA ALA A 50 -12.04 -2.89 13.92
C ALA A 50 -11.84 -3.68 15.23
N ASP A 51 -11.00 -4.72 15.20
CA ASP A 51 -10.78 -5.64 16.32
C ASP A 51 -9.54 -5.28 17.16
N ALA A 52 -8.81 -4.22 16.81
CA ALA A 52 -7.60 -3.79 17.51
C ALA A 52 -7.64 -2.28 17.76
N PRO A 53 -8.12 -1.82 18.94
CA PRO A 53 -8.15 -0.41 19.27
C PRO A 53 -6.76 0.23 19.19
N GLY A 54 -6.61 1.21 18.30
CA GLY A 54 -5.32 1.86 18.00
C GLY A 54 -4.47 1.14 16.94
N GLY A 55 -4.89 -0.05 16.49
CA GLY A 55 -4.32 -0.74 15.34
C GLY A 55 -4.70 -0.01 14.05
N ARG A 56 -3.68 0.29 13.23
CA ARG A 56 -3.85 0.92 11.92
C ARG A 56 -3.03 0.17 10.90
N VAL A 57 -3.62 -0.08 9.74
CA VAL A 57 -2.92 -0.71 8.61
C VAL A 57 -2.83 0.28 7.45
N LEU A 58 -1.61 0.46 6.93
CA LEU A 58 -1.40 1.21 5.70
C LEU A 58 -1.78 0.31 4.52
N THR A 59 -2.71 0.78 3.69
CA THR A 59 -3.19 0.04 2.53
C THR A 59 -2.87 0.80 1.26
N GLY A 60 -2.17 0.15 0.33
CA GLY A 60 -1.90 0.68 -1.01
C GLY A 60 -2.96 0.20 -2.00
N PHE A 61 -3.57 1.14 -2.73
CA PHE A 61 -4.48 0.85 -3.83
C PHE A 61 -3.73 0.94 -5.15
N MET A 62 -3.75 -0.13 -5.94
CA MET A 62 -2.96 -0.23 -7.16
C MET A 62 -3.83 -0.63 -8.35
N LYS A 63 -3.42 -0.23 -9.56
CA LYS A 63 -4.07 -0.60 -10.82
C LYS A 63 -3.08 -1.17 -11.82
N ARG A 64 -3.56 -1.95 -12.80
CA ARG A 64 -2.79 -2.33 -13.99
C ARG A 64 -3.67 -2.41 -15.24
N PRO A 65 -3.13 -2.17 -16.44
CA PRO A 65 -3.89 -2.33 -17.67
C PRO A 65 -4.14 -3.82 -17.95
N VAL A 66 -5.32 -4.13 -18.49
CA VAL A 66 -5.68 -5.48 -18.97
C VAL A 66 -5.98 -5.39 -20.47
N GLY A 67 -5.31 -6.27 -21.23
CA GLY A 67 -5.50 -6.43 -22.68
C GLY A 67 -6.89 -6.90 -23.06
#